data_AF-A0A818A3L5-F1
#
_entry.id   AF-A0A818A3L5-F1
#
_cell.length_a   1.000
_cell.length_b   1.000
_cell.length_c   1.000
_cell.angle_alpha   90.00
_cell.angle_beta   90.00
_cell.angle_gamma   90.00
#
_symmetry.space_group_name_H-M   'P 1'
#
loop_
_entity.id
_entity.type
_entity.pdbx_description
1 polymer ?
#
loop_
_entity_poly.entity_id
_entity_poly.type
_entity_poly.pdbx_seq_one_letter_code
_entity_poly.pdbx_strand_id
1 'polypeptide(L)'
;MPSDYVDRVIEKLRLKNADEKEFLEVAEEVLRNLRPVVEKHPEYEKMALLERFLEPERVIIFRVPWEDDKGQMHVNRGYRVQFNGAIGPYKGGLRFHPSVYLGIIKFLGFEQILKNSLTGLPIGGGKGGSDFDPHGKSDTEVLRFCQSFMSELYRHIGPDIDIPAGDIGVGGREIGYLYGQYRRIRGAFENGVLTGKGLAYGGSYIRSEATGYGAMYYAEEVLKERGDTLKGKVIILSGYGNVSWGVCLKARDLGSKVISISGRDGYIHDPEGIATDEKIDFLLRIRGSNDVKLEDYAKKFGVKFYPKEKPWNLKGDIAFPSATQNEIDVEEAKVLVSNGVKYVFEG
;
A
#
# COMPACT_ATOMS: atom_id res chain seq x y z
N MET A 1 17.03 -5.38 -36.73
CA MET A 1 17.38 -6.51 -35.84
C MET A 1 16.08 -7.14 -35.37
N PRO A 2 16.00 -8.46 -35.15
CA PRO A 2 14.82 -9.04 -34.52
C PRO A 2 14.57 -8.28 -33.20
N SER A 3 13.32 -7.87 -32.95
CA SER A 3 12.92 -7.34 -31.63
C SER A 3 13.35 -8.37 -30.59
N ASP A 4 14.12 -7.95 -29.58
CA ASP A 4 14.62 -8.88 -28.56
C ASP A 4 13.48 -9.41 -27.68
N TYR A 5 13.75 -10.44 -26.87
CA TYR A 5 12.71 -11.17 -26.16
C TYR A 5 11.82 -10.26 -25.30
N VAL A 6 12.43 -9.30 -24.58
CA VAL A 6 11.72 -8.34 -23.73
C VAL A 6 10.76 -7.47 -24.55
N ASP A 7 11.22 -6.91 -25.66
CA ASP A 7 10.40 -6.02 -26.48
C ASP A 7 9.20 -6.75 -27.10
N ARG A 8 9.40 -7.99 -27.58
CA ARG A 8 8.30 -8.83 -28.10
C ARG A 8 7.27 -9.17 -27.04
N VAL A 9 7.69 -9.36 -25.79
CA VAL A 9 6.78 -9.62 -24.67
C VAL A 9 5.99 -8.36 -24.30
N ILE A 10 6.65 -7.20 -24.25
CA ILE A 10 5.99 -5.91 -24.01
C ILE A 10 4.93 -5.61 -25.09
N GLU A 11 5.23 -5.84 -26.37
CA GLU A 11 4.27 -5.64 -27.46
C GLU A 11 3.02 -6.50 -27.28
N LYS A 12 3.19 -7.80 -26.95
CA LYS A 12 2.08 -8.71 -26.68
C LYS A 12 1.28 -8.28 -25.43
N LEU A 13 1.97 -7.83 -24.39
CA LEU A 13 1.35 -7.37 -23.14
C LEU A 13 0.42 -6.18 -23.39
N ARG A 14 0.89 -5.18 -24.16
CA ARG A 14 0.12 -4.00 -24.56
C ARG A 14 -1.15 -4.36 -25.32
N LEU A 15 -1.02 -5.26 -26.30
CA LEU A 15 -2.17 -5.69 -27.11
C LEU A 15 -3.23 -6.42 -26.27
N LYS A 16 -2.80 -7.23 -25.29
CA LYS A 16 -3.72 -8.04 -24.47
C LYS A 16 -4.41 -7.24 -23.36
N ASN A 17 -3.78 -6.20 -22.83
CA ASN A 17 -4.24 -5.49 -21.62
C ASN A 17 -4.40 -3.98 -21.85
N ALA A 18 -4.82 -3.56 -23.05
CA ALA A 18 -4.84 -2.15 -23.47
C ALA A 18 -5.62 -1.21 -22.51
N ASP A 19 -6.64 -1.72 -21.82
CA ASP A 19 -7.48 -0.95 -20.89
C ASP A 19 -6.97 -0.94 -19.44
N GLU A 20 -5.81 -1.54 -19.16
CA GLU A 20 -5.24 -1.68 -17.83
C GLU A 20 -3.96 -0.84 -17.68
N LYS A 21 -4.13 0.48 -17.77
CA LYS A 21 -3.02 1.45 -17.87
C LYS A 21 -1.98 1.30 -16.75
N GLU A 22 -2.42 1.27 -15.49
CA GLU A 22 -1.53 1.15 -14.33
C GLU A 22 -0.75 -0.17 -14.33
N PHE A 23 -1.34 -1.26 -14.83
CA PHE A 23 -0.66 -2.54 -14.93
C PHE A 23 0.39 -2.54 -16.05
N LEU A 24 0.05 -1.99 -17.21
CA LEU A 24 0.97 -1.87 -18.33
C LEU A 24 2.20 -1.02 -17.98
N GLU A 25 2.00 0.14 -17.34
CA GLU A 25 3.07 1.06 -16.97
C GLU A 25 4.15 0.36 -16.14
N VAL A 26 3.76 -0.28 -15.04
CA VAL A 26 4.70 -0.93 -14.12
C VAL A 26 5.28 -2.22 -14.68
N ALA A 27 4.47 -3.01 -15.39
CA ALA A 27 4.99 -4.23 -16.02
C ALA A 27 6.06 -3.92 -17.07
N GLU A 28 5.85 -2.90 -17.89
CA GLU A 28 6.84 -2.47 -18.89
C GLU A 28 8.12 -1.95 -18.24
N GLU A 29 8.01 -1.12 -17.20
CA GLU A 29 9.15 -0.62 -16.46
C GLU A 29 10.00 -1.77 -15.89
N VAL A 30 9.35 -2.71 -15.19
CA VAL A 30 10.02 -3.88 -14.61
C VAL A 30 10.71 -4.72 -15.69
N LEU A 31 10.01 -5.03 -16.79
CA LEU A 31 10.58 -5.84 -17.87
C LEU A 31 11.82 -5.19 -18.51
N ARG A 32 11.77 -3.86 -18.72
CA ARG A 32 12.93 -3.11 -19.24
C ARG A 32 14.12 -3.20 -18.28
N ASN A 33 13.88 -3.08 -16.98
CA ASN A 33 14.92 -3.18 -15.95
C ASN A 33 15.47 -4.61 -15.77
N LEU A 34 14.69 -5.65 -16.09
CA LEU A 34 15.13 -7.04 -16.03
C LEU A 34 15.97 -7.49 -17.24
N ARG A 35 16.02 -6.68 -18.31
CA ARG A 35 16.74 -7.00 -19.55
C ARG A 35 18.17 -7.54 -19.34
N PRO A 36 19.05 -6.92 -18.52
CA PRO A 36 20.42 -7.41 -18.33
C PRO A 36 20.50 -8.81 -17.70
N VAL A 37 19.48 -9.21 -16.95
CA VAL A 37 19.37 -10.56 -16.38
C VAL A 37 18.83 -11.51 -17.44
N VAL A 38 17.75 -11.13 -18.13
CA VAL A 38 17.12 -11.97 -19.18
C VAL A 38 18.10 -12.34 -20.29
N GLU A 39 18.95 -11.40 -20.72
CA GLU A 39 19.98 -11.63 -21.75
C GLU A 39 21.01 -12.70 -21.36
N LYS A 40 21.27 -12.86 -20.06
CA LYS A 40 22.21 -13.87 -19.53
C LYS A 40 21.57 -15.26 -19.38
N HIS A 41 20.25 -15.36 -19.52
CA HIS A 41 19.46 -16.55 -19.23
C HIS A 41 18.55 -16.92 -20.42
N PRO A 42 19.12 -17.40 -21.54
CA PRO A 42 18.34 -17.76 -22.74
C PRO A 42 17.32 -18.88 -22.50
N GLU A 43 17.48 -19.67 -21.45
CA GLU A 43 16.50 -20.67 -21.00
C GLU A 43 15.16 -20.04 -20.59
N TYR A 44 15.13 -18.77 -20.17
CA TYR A 44 13.89 -18.07 -19.81
C TYR A 44 12.98 -17.88 -21.01
N GLU A 45 13.55 -17.52 -22.17
CA GLU A 45 12.80 -17.39 -23.41
C GLU A 45 12.24 -18.72 -23.89
N LYS A 46 13.05 -19.79 -23.84
CA LYS A 46 12.62 -21.15 -24.24
C LYS A 46 11.42 -21.64 -23.42
N MET A 47 11.29 -21.17 -22.19
CA MET A 47 10.24 -21.54 -21.26
C MET A 47 9.10 -20.51 -21.15
N ALA A 48 9.09 -19.50 -22.03
CA ALA A 48 8.15 -18.39 -22.02
C ALA A 48 7.98 -17.78 -20.61
N LEU A 49 9.10 -17.60 -19.90
CA LEU A 49 9.09 -17.23 -18.49
C LEU A 49 8.46 -15.86 -18.27
N LEU A 50 8.82 -14.85 -19.08
CA LEU A 50 8.26 -13.51 -18.93
C LEU A 50 6.77 -13.50 -19.25
N GLU A 51 6.32 -14.22 -20.28
CA GLU A 51 4.89 -14.34 -20.58
C GLU A 51 4.11 -14.97 -19.43
N ARG A 52 4.62 -16.02 -18.80
CA ARG A 52 3.98 -16.65 -17.63
C ARG A 52 4.06 -15.78 -16.38
N PHE A 53 5.14 -15.02 -16.22
CA PHE A 53 5.34 -14.14 -15.07
C PHE A 53 4.37 -12.95 -15.06
N LEU A 54 4.00 -12.46 -16.24
CA LEU A 54 3.08 -11.32 -16.42
C LEU A 54 1.60 -11.71 -16.38
N GLU A 55 1.28 -12.99 -16.55
CA GLU A 55 -0.09 -13.48 -16.47
C GLU A 55 -0.39 -13.92 -15.03
N PRO A 56 -1.40 -13.36 -14.35
CA PRO A 56 -1.81 -13.87 -13.04
C PRO A 56 -2.21 -15.34 -13.14
N GLU A 57 -1.76 -16.16 -12.19
CA GLU A 57 -2.18 -17.57 -12.10
C GLU A 57 -3.71 -17.70 -11.99
N ARG A 58 -4.36 -16.76 -11.30
CA ARG A 58 -5.83 -16.69 -11.21
C ARG A 58 -6.34 -15.27 -10.96
N VAL A 59 -7.42 -14.93 -11.65
CA VAL A 59 -8.22 -13.72 -11.41
C VAL A 59 -9.64 -14.11 -11.04
N ILE A 60 -10.12 -13.60 -9.91
CA ILE A 60 -11.48 -13.84 -9.40
C ILE A 60 -12.19 -12.49 -9.31
N ILE A 61 -13.34 -12.38 -9.95
CA ILE A 61 -14.20 -11.19 -9.92
C ILE A 61 -15.61 -11.65 -9.53
N PHE A 62 -16.20 -11.01 -8.54
CA PHE A 62 -17.48 -11.44 -7.99
C PHE A 62 -18.37 -10.28 -7.56
N ARG A 63 -19.67 -10.54 -7.46
CA ARG A 63 -20.69 -9.58 -7.03
C ARG A 63 -20.78 -9.56 -5.50
N VAL A 64 -20.92 -8.37 -4.92
CA VAL A 64 -21.05 -8.16 -3.47
C VAL A 64 -22.32 -7.36 -3.18
N PRO A 65 -23.49 -8.02 -3.02
CA PRO A 65 -24.73 -7.35 -2.64
C PRO A 65 -24.78 -7.12 -1.13
N TRP A 66 -25.23 -5.95 -0.67
CA TRP A 66 -25.35 -5.63 0.76
C TRP A 66 -26.45 -4.59 0.99
N GLU A 67 -26.93 -4.48 2.23
CA GLU A 67 -28.00 -3.57 2.64
C GLU A 67 -27.43 -2.45 3.51
N ASP A 68 -27.85 -1.20 3.26
CA ASP A 68 -27.46 -0.05 4.05
C ASP A 68 -28.33 0.13 5.32
N ASP A 69 -28.03 1.13 6.15
CA ASP A 69 -28.81 1.38 7.38
C ASP A 69 -30.26 1.81 7.13
N LYS A 70 -30.61 2.20 5.90
CA LYS A 70 -31.96 2.60 5.47
C LYS A 70 -32.72 1.45 4.80
N GLY A 71 -32.13 0.27 4.73
CA GLY A 71 -32.71 -0.90 4.07
C GLY A 71 -32.59 -0.90 2.54
N GLN A 72 -31.74 -0.03 1.97
CA GLN A 72 -31.52 -0.01 0.52
C GLN A 72 -30.45 -1.03 0.13
N MET A 73 -30.72 -1.77 -0.94
CA MET A 73 -29.78 -2.72 -1.50
C MET A 73 -28.77 -2.02 -2.40
N HIS A 74 -27.49 -2.26 -2.13
CA HIS A 74 -26.35 -1.83 -2.91
C HIS A 74 -25.63 -3.02 -3.52
N VAL A 75 -24.91 -2.79 -4.62
CA VAL A 75 -24.11 -3.82 -5.28
C VAL A 75 -22.75 -3.24 -5.64
N ASN A 76 -21.71 -3.90 -5.15
CA ASN A 76 -20.32 -3.61 -5.46
C ASN A 76 -19.66 -4.80 -6.13
N ARG A 77 -18.47 -4.56 -6.71
CA ARG A 77 -17.66 -5.60 -7.31
C ARG A 77 -16.49 -5.95 -6.40
N GLY A 78 -16.29 -7.23 -6.14
CA GLY A 78 -15.13 -7.79 -5.43
C GLY A 78 -14.10 -8.37 -6.39
N TYR A 79 -12.83 -8.29 -6.00
CA TYR A 79 -11.68 -8.77 -6.76
C TYR A 79 -10.72 -9.56 -5.86
N ARG A 80 -10.15 -10.64 -6.40
CA ARG A 80 -8.92 -11.26 -5.90
C ARG A 80 -8.06 -11.74 -7.07
N VAL A 81 -6.87 -11.18 -7.21
CA VAL A 81 -5.83 -11.58 -8.15
C VAL A 81 -4.77 -12.35 -7.38
N GLN A 82 -4.67 -13.64 -7.64
CA GLN A 82 -3.64 -14.54 -7.15
C GLN A 82 -2.57 -14.59 -8.24
N PHE A 83 -1.55 -13.73 -8.12
CA PHE A 83 -0.69 -13.43 -9.25
C PHE A 83 0.39 -14.50 -9.43
N ASN A 84 1.17 -14.77 -8.39
CA ASN A 84 2.23 -15.79 -8.46
C ASN A 84 2.41 -16.50 -7.11
N GLY A 85 2.37 -17.83 -7.12
CA GLY A 85 2.49 -18.69 -5.93
C GLY A 85 3.81 -19.45 -5.87
N ALA A 86 4.80 -19.15 -6.73
CA ALA A 86 5.97 -19.98 -6.93
C ALA A 86 6.84 -20.16 -5.67
N ILE A 87 6.82 -19.21 -4.74
CA ILE A 87 7.64 -19.23 -3.52
C ILE A 87 6.82 -19.36 -2.22
N GLY A 88 5.51 -19.58 -2.32
CA GLY A 88 4.62 -19.73 -1.16
C GLY A 88 3.18 -19.28 -1.42
N PRO A 89 2.30 -19.30 -0.39
CA PRO A 89 0.91 -18.87 -0.52
C PRO A 89 0.80 -17.44 -1.05
N TYR A 90 -0.24 -17.16 -1.83
CA TYR A 90 -0.45 -15.80 -2.33
C TYR A 90 -0.60 -14.83 -1.16
N LYS A 91 0.06 -13.67 -1.23
CA LYS A 91 0.06 -12.71 -0.14
C LYS A 91 -0.11 -11.29 -0.66
N GLY A 92 -1.11 -10.60 -0.12
CA GLY A 92 -1.23 -9.15 -0.28
C GLY A 92 -2.60 -8.59 0.08
N GLY A 93 -2.64 -7.27 0.25
CA GLY A 93 -3.75 -6.54 0.85
C GLY A 93 -5.07 -6.56 0.07
N LEU A 94 -6.13 -6.16 0.76
CA LEU A 94 -7.46 -5.84 0.21
C LEU A 94 -7.65 -4.33 0.25
N ARG A 95 -8.00 -3.70 -0.88
CA ARG A 95 -8.27 -2.27 -0.98
C ARG A 95 -9.77 -2.00 -1.19
N PHE A 96 -10.39 -1.21 -0.34
CA PHE A 96 -11.76 -0.72 -0.52
C PHE A 96 -11.71 0.76 -0.87
N HIS A 97 -11.89 1.06 -2.16
CA HIS A 97 -11.86 2.43 -2.66
C HIS A 97 -12.65 2.52 -3.98
N PRO A 98 -13.42 3.59 -4.23
CA PRO A 98 -14.27 3.72 -5.42
C PRO A 98 -13.52 3.70 -6.75
N SER A 99 -12.19 3.92 -6.75
CA SER A 99 -11.37 3.83 -7.96
C SER A 99 -10.98 2.40 -8.33
N VAL A 100 -11.23 1.40 -7.48
CA VAL A 100 -10.75 0.03 -7.69
C VAL A 100 -11.39 -0.59 -8.94
N TYR A 101 -10.54 -1.00 -9.88
CA TYR A 101 -10.89 -1.85 -11.01
C TYR A 101 -9.78 -2.88 -11.27
N LEU A 102 -9.98 -3.81 -12.21
CA LEU A 102 -9.07 -4.93 -12.44
C LEU A 102 -7.61 -4.48 -12.71
N GLY A 103 -7.41 -3.44 -13.53
CA GLY A 103 -6.07 -2.95 -13.87
C GLY A 103 -5.28 -2.52 -12.64
N ILE A 104 -5.89 -1.77 -11.71
CA ILE A 104 -5.26 -1.39 -10.43
C ILE A 104 -4.94 -2.63 -9.57
N ILE A 105 -5.83 -3.62 -9.50
CA ILE A 105 -5.58 -4.82 -8.69
C ILE A 105 -4.47 -5.68 -9.29
N LYS A 106 -4.37 -5.78 -10.63
CA LYS A 106 -3.27 -6.46 -11.31
C LYS A 106 -1.95 -5.73 -11.12
N PHE A 107 -1.92 -4.42 -11.32
CA PHE A 107 -0.76 -3.56 -11.02
C PHE A 107 -0.21 -3.85 -9.62
N LEU A 108 -1.04 -3.66 -8.59
CA LEU A 108 -0.64 -3.86 -7.21
C LEU A 108 -0.27 -5.32 -6.91
N GLY A 109 -0.94 -6.28 -7.55
CA GLY A 109 -0.64 -7.70 -7.41
C GLY A 109 0.71 -8.11 -8.01
N PHE A 110 1.08 -7.50 -9.13
CA PHE A 110 2.35 -7.72 -9.81
C PHE A 110 3.53 -7.21 -8.96
N GLU A 111 3.45 -5.97 -8.48
CA GLU A 111 4.47 -5.42 -7.58
C GLU A 111 4.60 -6.25 -6.29
N GLN A 112 3.48 -6.78 -5.80
CA GLN A 112 3.47 -7.60 -4.59
C GLN A 112 4.31 -8.87 -4.75
N ILE A 113 4.47 -9.42 -5.96
CA ILE A 113 5.36 -10.56 -6.21
C ILE A 113 6.80 -10.18 -5.87
N LEU A 114 7.29 -9.09 -6.46
CA LEU A 114 8.66 -8.62 -6.30
C LEU A 114 8.92 -8.20 -4.85
N LYS A 115 8.02 -7.40 -4.28
CA LYS A 115 8.10 -6.96 -2.89
C LYS A 115 8.19 -8.14 -1.93
N ASN A 116 7.34 -9.15 -2.10
CA ASN A 116 7.30 -10.30 -1.19
C ASN A 116 8.54 -11.19 -1.38
N SER A 117 9.01 -11.37 -2.61
CA SER A 117 10.26 -12.09 -2.89
C SER A 117 11.46 -11.46 -2.17
N LEU A 118 11.56 -10.12 -2.14
CA LEU A 118 12.65 -9.41 -1.46
C LEU A 118 12.67 -9.58 0.07
N THR A 119 11.57 -10.05 0.68
CA THR A 119 11.55 -10.30 2.13
C THR A 119 12.36 -11.54 2.53
N GLY A 120 12.67 -12.44 1.58
CA GLY A 120 13.28 -13.75 1.86
C GLY A 120 12.34 -14.75 2.54
N LEU A 121 11.07 -14.40 2.78
CA LEU A 121 10.06 -15.27 3.36
C LEU A 121 9.29 -16.06 2.28
N PRO A 122 8.71 -17.22 2.61
CA PRO A 122 7.98 -18.06 1.65
C PRO A 122 6.57 -17.52 1.38
N ILE A 123 6.48 -16.38 0.68
CA ILE A 123 5.21 -15.70 0.38
C ILE A 123 5.15 -15.27 -1.09
N GLY A 124 4.14 -15.75 -1.80
CA GLY A 124 3.84 -15.36 -3.18
C GLY A 124 3.21 -13.97 -3.28
N GLY A 125 2.82 -13.56 -4.49
CA GLY A 125 2.20 -12.25 -4.75
C GLY A 125 0.70 -12.35 -5.06
N GLY A 126 -0.09 -11.46 -4.46
CA GLY A 126 -1.51 -11.30 -4.81
C GLY A 126 -2.09 -10.00 -4.30
N LYS A 127 -3.26 -9.60 -4.81
CA LYS A 127 -3.99 -8.41 -4.34
C LYS A 127 -5.48 -8.60 -4.51
N GLY A 128 -6.28 -7.89 -3.72
CA GLY A 128 -7.72 -7.88 -3.92
C GLY A 128 -8.34 -6.58 -3.44
N GLY A 129 -9.67 -6.55 -3.43
CA GLY A 129 -10.37 -5.35 -3.02
C GLY A 129 -11.78 -5.25 -3.59
N SER A 130 -12.34 -4.06 -3.48
CA SER A 130 -13.65 -3.72 -4.03
C SER A 130 -13.74 -2.23 -4.33
N ASP A 131 -14.61 -1.89 -5.28
CA ASP A 131 -15.04 -0.51 -5.57
C ASP A 131 -15.94 0.08 -4.46
N PHE A 132 -16.14 -0.63 -3.35
CA PHE A 132 -16.82 -0.13 -2.17
C PHE A 132 -16.07 1.04 -1.53
N ASP A 133 -16.80 2.13 -1.23
CA ASP A 133 -16.28 3.28 -0.50
C ASP A 133 -16.68 3.21 0.99
N PRO A 134 -15.74 2.93 1.91
CA PRO A 134 -16.02 2.90 3.35
C PRO A 134 -16.24 4.31 3.94
N HIS A 135 -15.92 5.38 3.20
CA HIS A 135 -16.13 6.74 3.70
C HIS A 135 -17.62 7.05 3.87
N GLY A 136 -17.94 7.69 4.99
CA GLY A 136 -19.32 8.02 5.38
C GLY A 136 -20.21 6.82 5.72
N LYS A 137 -19.67 5.59 5.80
CA LYS A 137 -20.43 4.39 6.17
C LYS A 137 -20.41 4.18 7.68
N SER A 138 -21.52 3.67 8.21
CA SER A 138 -21.58 3.23 9.61
C SER A 138 -20.77 1.93 9.81
N ASP A 139 -20.41 1.65 11.06
CA ASP A 139 -19.75 0.39 11.41
C ASP A 139 -20.59 -0.83 11.00
N THR A 140 -21.92 -0.75 11.10
CA THR A 140 -22.84 -1.83 10.72
C THR A 140 -22.88 -2.03 9.21
N GLU A 141 -22.86 -0.96 8.41
CA GLU A 141 -22.77 -1.04 6.95
C GLU A 141 -21.46 -1.69 6.51
N VAL A 142 -20.34 -1.28 7.11
CA VAL A 142 -19.02 -1.89 6.83
C VAL A 142 -18.99 -3.36 7.24
N LEU A 143 -19.61 -3.74 8.37
CA LEU A 143 -19.77 -5.13 8.79
C LEU A 143 -20.57 -5.93 7.76
N ARG A 144 -21.74 -5.46 7.34
CA ARG A 144 -22.59 -6.14 6.34
C ARG A 144 -21.86 -6.31 5.01
N PHE A 145 -21.16 -5.27 4.56
CA PHE A 145 -20.31 -5.33 3.37
C PHE A 145 -19.21 -6.39 3.51
N CYS A 146 -18.43 -6.37 4.60
CA CYS A 146 -17.36 -7.34 4.83
C CYS A 146 -17.89 -8.79 4.90
N GLN A 147 -19.06 -8.99 5.51
CA GLN A 147 -19.69 -10.31 5.55
C GLN A 147 -20.12 -10.79 4.16
N SER A 148 -20.74 -9.92 3.36
CA SER A 148 -21.11 -10.25 1.98
C SER A 148 -19.87 -10.56 1.12
N PHE A 149 -18.83 -9.73 1.23
CA PHE A 149 -17.57 -9.90 0.53
C PHE A 149 -16.89 -11.24 0.88
N MET A 150 -16.78 -11.56 2.17
CA MET A 150 -16.15 -12.80 2.63
C MET A 150 -17.00 -14.04 2.32
N SER A 151 -18.32 -13.90 2.19
CA SER A 151 -19.21 -15.02 1.84
C SER A 151 -18.93 -15.60 0.45
N GLU A 152 -18.26 -14.85 -0.43
CA GLU A 152 -17.68 -15.40 -1.65
C GLU A 152 -16.16 -15.60 -1.54
N LEU A 153 -15.41 -14.66 -0.95
CA LEU A 153 -13.94 -14.78 -0.93
C LEU A 153 -13.42 -16.02 -0.18
N TYR A 154 -14.11 -16.50 0.86
CA TYR A 154 -13.61 -17.55 1.75
C TYR A 154 -13.21 -18.85 1.02
N ARG A 155 -13.88 -19.18 -0.10
CA ARG A 155 -13.63 -20.43 -0.85
C ARG A 155 -12.35 -20.38 -1.69
N HIS A 156 -11.78 -19.20 -1.84
CA HIS A 156 -10.59 -18.93 -2.66
C HIS A 156 -9.34 -18.68 -1.83
N ILE A 157 -9.47 -18.56 -0.51
CA ILE A 157 -8.39 -18.22 0.42
C ILE A 157 -8.24 -19.26 1.52
N GLY A 158 -7.10 -19.23 2.19
CA GLY A 158 -6.80 -20.14 3.29
C GLY A 158 -5.36 -19.99 3.77
N PRO A 159 -5.02 -20.50 4.96
CA PRO A 159 -3.67 -20.36 5.54
C PRO A 159 -2.54 -20.82 4.62
N ASP A 160 -2.78 -21.86 3.80
CA ASP A 160 -1.79 -22.44 2.89
C ASP A 160 -2.10 -22.16 1.41
N ILE A 161 -3.05 -21.27 1.13
CA ILE A 161 -3.50 -20.95 -0.24
C ILE A 161 -3.24 -19.48 -0.53
N ASP A 162 -3.92 -18.60 0.18
CA ASP A 162 -3.92 -17.16 -0.05
C ASP A 162 -4.25 -16.45 1.26
N ILE A 163 -3.39 -15.50 1.66
CA ILE A 163 -3.44 -14.82 2.94
C ILE A 163 -3.61 -13.30 2.73
N PRO A 164 -4.85 -12.79 2.65
CA PRO A 164 -5.07 -11.35 2.52
C PRO A 164 -4.62 -10.53 3.74
N ALA A 165 -4.59 -9.21 3.57
CA ALA A 165 -4.23 -8.24 4.61
C ALA A 165 -5.04 -6.94 4.43
N GLY A 166 -4.83 -5.98 5.33
CA GLY A 166 -5.31 -4.61 5.14
C GLY A 166 -4.55 -3.85 4.05
N ASP A 167 -5.22 -2.86 3.46
CA ASP A 167 -4.72 -1.83 2.55
C ASP A 167 -5.61 -0.58 2.69
N ILE A 168 -5.59 0.36 1.75
CA ILE A 168 -6.46 1.55 1.78
C ILE A 168 -7.93 1.12 1.92
N GLY A 169 -8.62 1.64 2.93
CA GLY A 169 -10.02 1.32 3.24
C GLY A 169 -10.24 0.00 3.98
N VAL A 170 -9.19 -0.76 4.30
CA VAL A 170 -9.27 -2.02 5.05
C VAL A 170 -8.25 -2.01 6.20
N GLY A 171 -8.71 -1.65 7.39
CA GLY A 171 -7.93 -1.63 8.62
C GLY A 171 -8.23 -2.82 9.54
N GLY A 172 -7.86 -2.68 10.82
CA GLY A 172 -8.10 -3.72 11.83
C GLY A 172 -9.59 -4.01 12.06
N ARG A 173 -10.47 -3.02 11.87
CA ARG A 173 -11.94 -3.16 11.94
C ARG A 173 -12.43 -4.11 10.86
N GLU A 174 -12.13 -3.81 9.59
CA GLU A 174 -12.54 -4.63 8.45
C GLU A 174 -11.93 -6.04 8.52
N ILE A 175 -10.63 -6.15 8.87
CA ILE A 175 -9.99 -7.46 9.05
C ILE A 175 -10.69 -8.30 10.13
N GLY A 176 -11.14 -7.67 11.22
CA GLY A 176 -11.92 -8.35 12.26
C GLY A 176 -13.25 -8.88 11.73
N TYR A 177 -14.00 -8.07 10.97
CA TYR A 177 -15.27 -8.47 10.38
C TYR A 177 -15.12 -9.57 9.32
N LEU A 178 -14.13 -9.42 8.43
CA LEU A 178 -13.77 -10.41 7.41
C LEU A 178 -13.38 -11.74 8.06
N TYR A 179 -12.50 -11.72 9.07
CA TYR A 179 -12.09 -12.92 9.77
C TYR A 179 -13.26 -13.59 10.53
N GLY A 180 -14.12 -12.79 11.18
CA GLY A 180 -15.31 -13.30 11.86
C GLY A 180 -16.23 -14.08 10.91
N GLN A 181 -16.49 -13.54 9.71
CA GLN A 181 -17.30 -14.23 8.71
C GLN A 181 -16.60 -15.47 8.15
N TYR A 182 -15.30 -15.39 7.87
CA TYR A 182 -14.52 -16.55 7.42
C TYR A 182 -14.62 -17.71 8.42
N ARG A 183 -14.33 -17.43 9.70
CA ARG A 183 -14.37 -18.42 10.79
C ARG A 183 -15.75 -19.07 10.91
N ARG A 184 -16.81 -18.27 10.77
CA ARG A 184 -18.20 -18.73 10.85
C ARG A 184 -18.56 -19.69 9.71
N ILE A 185 -18.19 -19.37 8.47
CA ILE A 185 -18.52 -20.20 7.30
C ILE A 185 -17.66 -21.47 7.27
N ARG A 186 -16.36 -21.34 7.54
CA ARG A 186 -15.43 -22.47 7.54
C ARG A 186 -15.66 -23.45 8.69
N GLY A 187 -16.20 -22.96 9.81
CA GLY A 187 -16.31 -23.75 11.04
C GLY A 187 -14.94 -24.09 11.66
N ALA A 188 -13.90 -23.32 11.35
CA ALA A 188 -12.53 -23.57 11.77
C ALA A 188 -11.86 -22.28 12.26
N PHE A 189 -10.88 -22.40 13.17
CA PHE A 189 -10.16 -21.23 13.70
C PHE A 189 -9.29 -20.58 12.61
N GLU A 190 -8.41 -21.35 11.95
CA GLU A 190 -7.65 -20.94 10.74
C GLU A 190 -7.18 -19.47 10.74
N ASN A 191 -6.73 -18.94 11.89
CA ASN A 191 -6.46 -17.52 12.02
C ASN A 191 -5.27 -17.03 11.18
N GLY A 192 -4.48 -17.95 10.60
CA GLY A 192 -3.46 -17.69 9.60
C GLY A 192 -3.99 -17.17 8.26
N VAL A 193 -5.29 -17.29 7.98
CA VAL A 193 -5.90 -16.86 6.71
C VAL A 193 -5.82 -15.34 6.47
N LEU A 194 -5.73 -14.53 7.53
CA LEU A 194 -5.63 -13.08 7.42
C LEU A 194 -4.51 -12.53 8.31
N THR A 195 -3.84 -11.49 7.82
CA THR A 195 -2.83 -10.73 8.57
C THR A 195 -3.33 -9.31 8.85
N GLY A 196 -2.78 -8.64 9.88
CA GLY A 196 -3.35 -7.38 10.38
C GLY A 196 -4.49 -7.56 11.38
N LYS A 197 -4.57 -8.73 12.01
CA LYS A 197 -5.54 -9.08 13.05
C LYS A 197 -5.29 -8.30 14.35
N GLY A 198 -6.34 -8.16 15.15
CA GLY A 198 -6.22 -7.70 16.54
C GLY A 198 -5.47 -8.71 17.42
N LEU A 199 -4.77 -8.21 18.43
CA LEU A 199 -3.88 -9.02 19.29
C LEU A 199 -4.62 -10.19 19.97
N ALA A 200 -5.86 -9.97 20.43
CA ALA A 200 -6.66 -10.98 21.13
C ALA A 200 -6.98 -12.24 20.29
N TYR A 201 -6.76 -12.22 18.98
CA TYR A 201 -7.06 -13.35 18.09
C TYR A 201 -5.93 -13.65 17.09
N GLY A 202 -4.67 -13.39 17.49
CA GLY A 202 -3.47 -13.77 16.75
C GLY A 202 -2.88 -12.66 15.88
N GLY A 203 -3.15 -11.40 16.22
CA GLY A 203 -2.36 -10.26 15.75
C GLY A 203 -0.92 -10.32 16.27
N SER A 204 0.00 -9.64 15.59
CA SER A 204 1.39 -9.53 15.98
C SER A 204 1.69 -8.13 16.51
N TYR A 205 2.56 -8.02 17.52
CA TYR A 205 3.14 -6.75 17.92
C TYR A 205 3.91 -6.12 16.76
N ILE A 206 4.09 -4.79 16.80
CA ILE A 206 4.78 -4.01 15.75
C ILE A 206 4.04 -3.99 14.40
N ARG A 207 2.88 -4.67 14.25
CA ARG A 207 2.16 -4.74 12.97
C ARG A 207 1.77 -3.36 12.44
N SER A 208 1.36 -2.44 13.31
CA SER A 208 0.90 -1.11 12.91
C SER A 208 2.06 -0.22 12.48
N GLU A 209 3.20 -0.39 13.15
CA GLU A 209 4.44 0.35 13.00
C GLU A 209 5.28 -0.16 11.82
N ALA A 210 5.15 -1.44 11.49
CA ALA A 210 6.08 -2.20 10.65
C ALA A 210 6.49 -1.51 9.34
N THR A 211 5.54 -0.95 8.60
CA THR A 211 5.85 -0.31 7.31
C THR A 211 6.67 0.96 7.50
N GLY A 212 6.22 1.89 8.36
CA GLY A 212 6.96 3.13 8.62
C GLY A 212 8.30 2.90 9.30
N TYR A 213 8.38 1.91 10.20
CA TYR A 213 9.65 1.50 10.83
C TYR A 213 10.59 0.89 9.80
N GLY A 214 10.09 0.00 8.95
CA GLY A 214 10.87 -0.63 7.88
C GLY A 214 11.45 0.40 6.91
N ALA A 215 10.65 1.39 6.49
CA ALA A 215 11.10 2.47 5.62
C ALA A 215 12.24 3.29 6.27
N MET A 216 12.12 3.60 7.56
CA MET A 216 13.16 4.30 8.32
C MET A 216 14.42 3.46 8.53
N TYR A 217 14.29 2.16 8.81
CA TYR A 217 15.44 1.25 8.93
C TYR A 217 16.17 1.08 7.59
N TYR A 218 15.42 0.98 6.49
CA TYR A 218 16.02 0.94 5.16
C TYR A 218 16.79 2.24 4.86
N ALA A 219 16.20 3.40 5.17
CA ALA A 219 16.87 4.68 5.04
C ALA A 219 18.14 4.76 5.90
N GLU A 220 18.10 4.26 7.13
CA GLU A 220 19.28 4.21 8.02
C GLU A 220 20.45 3.43 7.39
N GLU A 221 20.19 2.22 6.86
CA GLU A 221 21.23 1.42 6.22
C GLU A 221 21.77 2.06 4.93
N VAL A 222 20.91 2.67 4.11
CA VAL A 222 21.34 3.41 2.90
C VAL A 222 22.23 4.61 3.26
N LEU A 223 21.86 5.37 4.29
CA LEU A 223 22.67 6.51 4.73
C LEU A 223 24.01 6.05 5.28
N LYS A 224 24.02 4.99 6.09
CA LYS A 224 25.25 4.40 6.65
C LYS A 224 26.21 3.91 5.57
N GLU A 225 25.72 3.24 4.52
CA GLU A 225 26.55 2.82 3.38
C GLU A 225 27.18 4.01 2.64
N ARG A 226 26.51 5.17 2.68
CA ARG A 226 26.99 6.43 2.09
C ARG A 226 27.81 7.30 3.06
N GLY A 227 28.13 6.79 4.25
CA GLY A 227 28.85 7.54 5.28
C GLY A 227 28.07 8.74 5.85
N ASP A 228 26.74 8.68 5.81
CA ASP A 228 25.81 9.69 6.33
C ASP A 228 24.99 9.12 7.50
N THR A 229 24.15 9.95 8.13
CA THR A 229 23.30 9.52 9.28
C THR A 229 21.92 10.19 9.25
N LEU A 230 20.93 9.51 9.80
CA LEU A 230 19.59 10.06 10.03
C LEU A 230 19.56 11.14 11.13
N LYS A 231 20.51 11.10 12.08
CA LYS A 231 20.54 12.02 13.22
C LYS A 231 20.68 13.47 12.74
N GLY A 232 19.75 14.32 13.15
CA GLY A 232 19.69 15.74 12.79
C GLY A 232 19.08 16.04 11.42
N LYS A 233 18.74 15.02 10.60
CA LYS A 233 18.14 15.22 9.28
C LYS A 233 16.71 15.73 9.38
N VAL A 234 16.35 16.60 8.46
CA VAL A 234 14.99 17.11 8.26
C VAL A 234 14.29 16.29 7.20
N ILE A 235 13.15 15.71 7.56
CA ILE A 235 12.33 14.83 6.72
C ILE A 235 11.07 15.58 6.28
N ILE A 236 10.87 15.62 4.97
CA ILE A 236 9.62 16.03 4.32
C ILE A 236 8.79 14.76 4.10
N LEU A 237 7.65 14.65 4.77
CA LEU A 237 6.78 13.48 4.73
C LEU A 237 5.41 13.87 4.17
N SER A 238 4.85 13.01 3.31
CA SER A 238 3.45 13.08 2.89
C SER A 238 2.59 12.06 3.64
N GLY A 239 1.29 12.33 3.67
CA GLY A 239 0.32 11.50 4.38
C GLY A 239 0.30 11.74 5.89
N TYR A 240 -0.74 11.23 6.54
CA TYR A 240 -0.86 11.10 8.00
C TYR A 240 -1.30 9.68 8.40
N GLY A 241 -1.23 8.73 7.46
CA GLY A 241 -1.71 7.36 7.63
C GLY A 241 -0.81 6.49 8.51
N ASN A 242 -1.03 5.17 8.50
CA ASN A 242 -0.21 4.22 9.27
C ASN A 242 1.30 4.34 8.98
N VAL A 243 1.66 4.48 7.70
CA VAL A 243 3.07 4.61 7.29
C VAL A 243 3.66 5.88 7.87
N SER A 244 3.05 7.04 7.59
CA SER A 244 3.52 8.35 8.06
C SER A 244 3.62 8.42 9.59
N TRP A 245 2.63 7.87 10.31
CA TRP A 245 2.68 7.76 11.78
C TRP A 245 3.88 6.93 12.27
N GLY A 246 4.14 5.78 11.65
CA GLY A 246 5.31 4.94 11.97
C GLY A 246 6.63 5.64 11.63
N VAL A 247 6.69 6.38 10.52
CA VAL A 247 7.85 7.21 10.15
C VAL A 247 8.11 8.28 11.22
N CYS A 248 7.09 9.02 11.66
CA CYS A 248 7.25 10.03 12.73
C CYS A 248 7.80 9.43 14.02
N LEU A 249 7.25 8.30 14.46
CA LEU A 249 7.73 7.58 15.65
C LEU A 249 9.20 7.20 15.52
N LYS A 250 9.57 6.54 14.42
CA LYS A 250 10.94 6.03 14.24
C LYS A 250 11.94 7.15 13.95
N ALA A 251 11.55 8.18 13.21
CA ALA A 251 12.35 9.37 12.99
C ALA A 251 12.72 10.06 14.31
N ARG A 252 11.76 10.22 15.23
CA ARG A 252 12.03 10.73 16.58
C ARG A 252 13.06 9.87 17.31
N ASP A 253 12.88 8.55 17.33
CA ASP A 253 13.79 7.64 18.03
C ASP A 253 15.23 7.70 17.46
N LEU A 254 15.37 7.89 16.14
CA LEU A 254 16.65 7.98 15.42
C LEU A 254 17.23 9.41 15.39
N GLY A 255 16.55 10.37 16.01
CA GLY A 255 16.99 11.77 16.10
C GLY A 255 16.84 12.58 14.81
N SER A 256 16.01 12.13 13.87
CA SER A 256 15.56 12.93 12.72
C SER A 256 14.34 13.76 13.07
N LYS A 257 14.04 14.78 12.25
CA LYS A 257 12.90 15.68 12.44
C LYS A 257 11.97 15.65 11.24
N VAL A 258 10.78 15.10 11.41
CA VAL A 258 9.71 15.18 10.39
C VAL A 258 9.01 16.52 10.51
N ILE A 259 8.96 17.31 9.43
CA ILE A 259 8.41 18.68 9.44
C ILE A 259 7.10 18.83 8.66
N SER A 260 6.60 17.77 8.04
CA SER A 260 5.34 17.83 7.31
C SER A 260 4.52 16.56 7.40
N ILE A 261 3.21 16.72 7.23
CA ILE A 261 2.23 15.67 6.96
C ILE A 261 1.22 16.23 5.95
N SER A 262 0.61 15.38 5.13
CA SER A 262 -0.34 15.84 4.10
C SER A 262 -1.59 14.98 3.99
N GLY A 263 -2.61 15.53 3.35
CA GLY A 263 -3.86 14.88 3.02
C GLY A 263 -4.47 15.49 1.76
N ARG A 264 -5.67 15.02 1.38
CA ARG A 264 -6.39 15.53 0.18
C ARG A 264 -6.70 17.03 0.24
N ASP A 265 -6.70 17.61 1.43
CA ASP A 265 -7.02 19.02 1.65
C ASP A 265 -5.82 19.95 1.67
N GLY A 266 -4.59 19.42 1.70
CA GLY A 266 -3.37 20.21 1.78
C GLY A 266 -2.30 19.56 2.64
N TYR A 267 -1.33 20.34 3.09
CA TYR A 267 -0.27 19.87 4.00
C TYR A 267 -0.05 20.79 5.19
N ILE A 268 0.52 20.23 6.25
CA ILE A 268 0.98 20.94 7.44
C ILE A 268 2.48 21.12 7.33
N HIS A 269 2.97 22.31 7.70
CA HIS A 269 4.38 22.56 7.95
C HIS A 269 4.59 22.85 9.43
N ASP A 270 5.32 21.98 10.11
CA ASP A 270 5.67 22.06 11.52
C ASP A 270 7.22 22.12 11.65
N PRO A 271 7.81 23.33 11.66
CA PRO A 271 9.27 23.49 11.67
C PRO A 271 9.96 22.90 12.92
N GLU A 272 9.23 22.83 14.03
CA GLU A 272 9.69 22.24 15.30
C GLU A 272 9.66 20.71 15.27
N GLY A 273 8.87 20.15 14.37
CA GLY A 273 8.80 18.73 14.07
C GLY A 273 7.68 17.98 14.80
N ILE A 274 7.28 16.88 14.18
CA ILE A 274 6.20 15.98 14.62
C ILE A 274 6.81 14.88 15.49
N ALA A 275 7.31 15.27 16.68
CA ALA A 275 8.15 14.40 17.52
C ALA A 275 7.64 14.21 18.96
N THR A 276 6.61 14.93 19.41
CA THR A 276 6.02 14.71 20.74
C THR A 276 4.95 13.63 20.67
N ASP A 277 4.72 12.91 21.77
CA ASP A 277 3.62 11.93 21.86
C ASP A 277 2.29 12.59 21.51
N GLU A 278 2.04 13.82 21.99
CA GLU A 278 0.82 14.55 21.68
C GLU A 278 0.63 14.83 20.18
N LYS A 279 1.69 15.23 19.47
CA LYS A 279 1.65 15.48 18.02
C LYS A 279 1.44 14.18 17.25
N ILE A 280 2.17 13.13 17.61
CA ILE A 280 2.11 11.82 16.95
C ILE A 280 0.74 11.15 17.18
N ASP A 281 0.21 11.20 18.40
CA ASP A 281 -1.11 10.65 18.74
C ASP A 281 -2.24 11.42 18.04
N PHE A 282 -2.01 12.70 17.70
CA PHE A 282 -2.99 13.46 16.93
C PHE A 282 -3.20 12.88 15.52
N LEU A 283 -2.18 12.29 14.88
CA LEU A 283 -2.34 11.61 13.59
C LEU A 283 -3.32 10.42 13.71
N LEU A 284 -3.28 9.70 14.83
CA LEU A 284 -4.22 8.61 15.11
C LEU A 284 -5.66 9.13 15.23
N ARG A 285 -5.84 10.33 15.80
CA ARG A 285 -7.17 10.97 15.90
C ARG A 285 -7.71 11.39 14.54
N ILE A 286 -6.87 11.99 13.68
CA ILE A 286 -7.25 12.33 12.30
C ILE A 286 -7.66 11.07 11.54
N ARG A 287 -6.93 9.96 11.71
CA ARG A 287 -7.24 8.69 11.04
C ARG A 287 -8.49 7.99 11.59
N GLY A 288 -8.74 8.12 12.89
CA GLY A 288 -9.78 7.39 13.61
C GLY A 288 -11.15 8.06 13.65
N SER A 289 -11.25 9.31 13.20
CA SER A 289 -12.49 10.09 13.26
C SER A 289 -12.72 10.86 11.97
N ASN A 290 -13.96 10.88 11.48
CA ASN A 290 -14.36 11.72 10.36
C ASN A 290 -14.52 13.21 10.76
N ASP A 291 -14.53 13.51 12.07
CA ASP A 291 -14.77 14.85 12.60
C ASP A 291 -13.48 15.64 12.83
N VAL A 292 -12.32 14.96 12.77
CA VAL A 292 -11.01 15.58 12.97
C VAL A 292 -10.29 15.68 11.63
N LYS A 293 -10.03 16.90 11.18
CA LYS A 293 -9.37 17.19 9.91
C LYS A 293 -7.90 17.48 10.11
N LEU A 294 -7.14 17.42 9.01
CA LEU A 294 -5.72 17.78 9.02
C LEU A 294 -5.50 19.24 9.47
N GLU A 295 -6.39 20.17 9.10
CA GLU A 295 -6.34 21.57 9.53
C GLU A 295 -6.48 21.74 11.05
N ASP A 296 -7.13 20.81 11.75
CA ASP A 296 -7.26 20.86 13.21
C ASP A 296 -5.93 20.62 13.92
N TYR A 297 -4.98 19.91 13.26
CA TYR A 297 -3.59 19.84 13.72
C TYR A 297 -2.96 21.24 13.76
N ALA A 298 -3.11 22.01 12.67
CA ALA A 298 -2.57 23.36 12.58
C ALA A 298 -3.13 24.28 13.67
N LYS A 299 -4.45 24.23 13.89
CA LYS A 299 -5.12 25.00 14.95
C LYS A 299 -4.63 24.61 16.33
N LYS A 300 -4.52 23.31 16.61
CA LYS A 300 -4.12 22.80 17.92
C LYS A 300 -2.67 23.17 18.28
N PHE A 301 -1.75 23.01 17.33
CA PHE A 301 -0.31 23.18 17.58
C PHE A 301 0.24 24.53 17.13
N GLY A 302 -0.60 25.43 16.61
CA GLY A 302 -0.19 26.78 16.19
C GLY A 302 0.75 26.77 14.99
N VAL A 303 0.59 25.82 14.08
CA VAL A 303 1.43 25.66 12.88
C VAL A 303 0.67 25.99 11.60
N LYS A 304 1.38 26.12 10.47
CA LYS A 304 0.76 26.52 9.20
C LYS A 304 0.15 25.33 8.47
N PHE A 305 -1.07 25.53 7.97
CA PHE A 305 -1.73 24.65 7.00
C PHE A 305 -1.74 25.33 5.63
N TYR A 306 -1.36 24.59 4.60
CA TYR A 306 -1.29 25.03 3.22
C TYR A 306 -2.36 24.28 2.41
N PRO A 307 -3.50 24.93 2.12
CA PRO A 307 -4.65 24.27 1.50
C PRO A 307 -4.34 23.90 0.04
N LYS A 308 -4.72 22.67 -0.34
CA LYS A 308 -4.61 22.13 -1.72
C LYS A 308 -3.20 22.16 -2.32
N GLU A 309 -2.18 22.20 -1.47
CA GLU A 309 -0.77 22.08 -1.86
C GLU A 309 -0.17 20.75 -1.38
N LYS A 310 0.98 20.39 -1.96
CA LYS A 310 1.83 19.25 -1.53
C LYS A 310 3.07 19.77 -0.78
N PRO A 311 3.67 18.98 0.12
CA PRO A 311 4.79 19.43 0.96
C PRO A 311 6.15 19.51 0.24
N TRP A 312 6.21 19.19 -1.06
CA TRP A 312 7.48 19.03 -1.81
C TRP A 312 8.23 20.34 -2.08
N ASN A 313 7.62 21.49 -1.79
CA ASN A 313 8.26 22.80 -1.83
C ASN A 313 9.05 23.15 -0.56
N LEU A 314 9.01 22.32 0.47
CA LEU A 314 9.77 22.51 1.70
C LEU A 314 11.26 22.22 1.50
N LYS A 315 12.10 22.83 2.33
CA LYS A 315 13.54 22.53 2.43
C LYS A 315 13.76 21.42 3.45
N GLY A 316 14.56 20.43 3.08
CA GLY A 316 14.86 19.28 3.92
C GLY A 316 15.98 18.44 3.31
N ASP A 317 16.39 17.41 4.04
CA ASP A 317 17.45 16.50 3.60
C ASP A 317 16.90 15.26 2.89
N ILE A 318 15.71 14.82 3.32
CA ILE A 318 15.11 13.55 2.92
C ILE A 318 13.62 13.75 2.63
N ALA A 319 13.10 13.11 1.58
CA ALA A 319 11.67 13.04 1.29
C ALA A 319 11.14 11.60 1.47
N PHE A 320 9.99 11.47 2.12
CA PHE A 320 9.21 10.25 2.24
C PHE A 320 7.82 10.44 1.63
N PRO A 321 7.62 10.10 0.34
CA PRO A 321 6.27 9.92 -0.21
C PRO A 321 5.62 8.68 0.43
N SER A 322 4.49 8.88 1.12
CA SER A 322 3.81 7.82 1.89
C SER A 322 2.28 7.94 1.85
N ALA A 323 1.74 8.60 0.81
CA ALA A 323 0.30 8.83 0.69
C ALA A 323 -0.36 8.06 -0.46
N THR A 324 0.10 8.29 -1.70
CA THR A 324 -0.53 7.76 -2.91
C THR A 324 0.48 7.58 -4.04
N GLN A 325 0.18 6.71 -5.00
CA GLN A 325 0.95 6.58 -6.23
C GLN A 325 1.04 7.92 -7.00
N ASN A 326 2.15 8.13 -7.73
CA ASN A 326 2.40 9.30 -8.58
C ASN A 326 2.27 10.66 -7.84
N GLU A 327 2.65 10.71 -6.56
CA GLU A 327 2.53 11.94 -5.75
C GLU A 327 3.68 12.94 -5.89
N ILE A 328 4.81 12.53 -6.49
CA ILE A 328 5.93 13.41 -6.88
C ILE A 328 6.07 13.31 -8.40
N ASP A 329 5.76 14.39 -9.10
CA ASP A 329 6.01 14.54 -10.53
C ASP A 329 7.41 15.15 -10.82
N VAL A 330 7.71 15.35 -12.11
CA VAL A 330 9.01 15.88 -12.56
C VAL A 330 9.27 17.30 -12.03
N GLU A 331 8.25 18.15 -11.94
CA GLU A 331 8.42 19.51 -11.45
C GLU A 331 8.66 19.53 -9.94
N GLU A 332 7.92 18.69 -9.20
CA GLU A 332 8.10 18.49 -7.77
C GLU A 332 9.49 17.89 -7.45
N ALA A 333 9.96 16.94 -8.26
CA ALA A 333 11.31 16.39 -8.14
C ALA A 333 12.41 17.45 -8.35
N LYS A 334 12.26 18.33 -9.35
CA LYS A 334 13.19 19.46 -9.55
C LYS A 334 13.21 20.39 -8.35
N VAL A 335 12.04 20.69 -7.78
CA VAL A 335 11.92 21.54 -6.59
C VAL A 335 12.62 20.89 -5.40
N LEU A 336 12.39 19.61 -5.13
CA LEU A 336 13.05 18.86 -4.05
C LEU A 336 14.58 18.95 -4.16
N VAL A 337 15.12 18.70 -5.36
CA VAL A 337 16.58 18.80 -5.61
C VAL A 337 17.08 20.23 -5.38
N SER A 338 16.36 21.25 -5.88
CA SER A 338 16.73 22.65 -5.67
C SER A 338 16.70 23.08 -4.20
N ASN A 339 15.89 22.39 -3.39
CA ASN A 339 15.72 22.60 -1.96
C ASN A 339 16.69 21.80 -1.08
N GLY A 340 17.64 21.07 -1.69
CA GLY A 340 18.70 20.36 -0.99
C GLY A 340 18.33 18.93 -0.57
N VAL A 341 17.18 18.41 -1.01
CA VAL A 341 16.80 17.03 -0.73
C VAL A 341 17.75 16.09 -1.49
N LYS A 342 18.49 15.28 -0.74
CA LYS A 342 19.51 14.36 -1.27
C LYS A 342 19.01 12.94 -1.41
N TYR A 343 18.00 12.57 -0.61
CA TYR A 343 17.48 11.20 -0.54
C TYR A 343 15.96 11.18 -0.64
N VAL A 344 15.42 10.18 -1.35
CA VAL A 344 13.99 9.90 -1.42
C VAL A 344 13.80 8.43 -1.05
N PHE A 345 12.88 8.15 -0.12
CA PHE A 345 12.52 6.81 0.31
C PHE A 345 11.01 6.63 0.23
N GLU A 346 10.56 5.77 -0.68
CA GLU A 346 9.13 5.47 -0.84
C GLU A 346 8.61 4.63 0.33
N GLY A 347 7.48 5.05 0.92
CA GLY A 347 6.92 4.51 2.16
C GLY A 347 5.92 3.37 2.03
#